data_AF-A0A380FDD3-F1
#
_entry.id   AF-A0A380FDD3-F1
#
_cell.length_a   1.000
_cell.length_b   1.000
_cell.length_c   1.000
_cell.angle_alpha   90.00
_cell.angle_beta   90.00
_cell.angle_gamma   90.00
#
_symmetry.space_group_name_H-M   'P 1'
#
loop_
_entity.id
_entity.type
_entity.pdbx_description
1 polymer ?
#
loop_
_entity_poly.entity_id
_entity_poly.type
_entity_poly.pdbx_seq_one_letter_code
_entity_poly.pdbx_strand_id
1 'polypeptide(L)'
;MKRITIMVLVGLITLVIKAQSVDASESKSIKDLEATYDTTIGVYGINTQDGKQIEHRANERFCFCFDLQGYCKWHIIESTFTTRFESKGNN
;
A
#
# COMPACT_ATOMS: atom_id res chain seq x y z
N MET A 1 10.45 -54.63 -9.03
CA MET A 1 9.41 -53.82 -8.37
C MET A 1 9.98 -52.65 -7.56
N LYS A 2 10.93 -52.84 -6.62
CA LYS A 2 11.50 -51.78 -5.77
C LYS A 2 12.08 -50.55 -6.52
N ARG A 3 12.74 -50.76 -7.68
CA ARG A 3 13.34 -49.67 -8.48
C ARG A 3 12.31 -48.74 -9.11
N ILE A 4 11.14 -49.27 -9.50
CA ILE A 4 10.06 -48.49 -10.12
C ILE A 4 9.39 -47.60 -9.05
N THR A 5 9.17 -48.15 -7.85
CA THR A 5 8.60 -47.40 -6.72
C THR A 5 9.49 -46.22 -6.31
N ILE A 6 10.81 -46.38 -6.35
CA ILE A 6 11.77 -45.29 -6.06
C ILE A 6 11.68 -44.19 -7.11
N MET A 7 11.57 -44.53 -8.40
CA MET A 7 11.46 -43.51 -9.46
C MET A 7 10.17 -42.71 -9.38
N VAL A 8 9.05 -43.35 -9.06
CA VAL A 8 7.77 -42.67 -8.85
C VAL A 8 7.85 -41.73 -7.64
N LEU A 9 8.49 -42.16 -6.55
CA LEU A 9 8.65 -41.34 -5.35
C LEU A 9 9.52 -40.10 -5.61
N VAL A 10 10.64 -40.25 -6.32
CA VAL A 10 11.53 -39.14 -6.70
C VAL A 10 10.83 -38.18 -7.68
N GLY A 11 10.04 -38.70 -8.62
CA GLY A 11 9.22 -37.88 -9.52
C GLY A 11 8.17 -37.05 -8.76
N LEU A 12 7.52 -37.64 -7.75
CA LEU A 12 6.55 -36.93 -6.92
C LEU A 12 7.21 -35.82 -6.08
N ILE A 13 8.38 -36.10 -5.49
CA ILE A 13 9.13 -35.14 -4.68
C ILE A 13 9.60 -33.95 -5.54
N THR A 14 10.11 -34.19 -6.75
CA THR A 14 10.53 -33.12 -7.65
C THR A 14 9.38 -32.26 -8.17
N LEU A 15 8.17 -32.83 -8.30
CA LEU A 15 6.95 -32.08 -8.65
C LEU A 15 6.51 -31.15 -7.51
N VAL A 16 6.57 -31.62 -6.26
CA VAL A 16 6.22 -30.84 -5.06
C VAL A 16 7.18 -29.66 -4.84
N ILE A 17 8.46 -29.80 -5.21
CA ILE A 17 9.45 -28.71 -5.10
C ILE A 17 9.18 -27.61 -6.14
N LYS A 18 8.83 -27.96 -7.39
CA LYS A 18 8.53 -26.96 -8.44
C LYS A 18 7.21 -26.21 -8.23
N ALA A 19 6.25 -26.82 -7.54
CA ALA A 19 4.98 -26.16 -7.22
C ALA A 19 5.11 -25.07 -6.13
N GLN A 20 6.22 -25.08 -5.37
CA GLN A 20 6.46 -24.11 -4.30
C GLN A 20 7.16 -22.83 -4.77
N SER A 21 7.72 -22.81 -5.98
CA SER A 21 8.39 -21.62 -6.55
C SER A 21 7.47 -20.83 -7.49
N VAL A 22 6.24 -20.57 -7.06
CA VAL A 22 5.48 -19.40 -7.56
C VAL A 22 5.76 -18.29 -6.55
N ASP A 23 7.03 -17.92 -6.44
CA ASP A 23 7.38 -16.73 -5.70
C ASP A 23 6.79 -15.55 -6.45
N ALA A 24 5.97 -14.82 -5.70
CA ALA A 24 5.28 -13.61 -6.11
C ALA A 24 6.18 -12.76 -7.00
N SER A 25 5.63 -12.31 -8.14
CA SER A 25 6.13 -11.20 -8.95
C SER A 25 7.02 -10.30 -8.10
N GLU A 26 8.33 -10.25 -8.39
CA GLU A 26 9.31 -9.42 -7.69
C GLU A 26 8.78 -7.98 -7.65
N SER A 27 8.06 -7.67 -6.59
CA SER A 27 7.61 -6.33 -6.25
C SER A 27 8.89 -5.62 -5.86
N LYS A 28 9.44 -4.79 -6.76
CA LYS A 28 10.57 -3.91 -6.42
C LYS A 28 10.26 -3.24 -5.09
N SER A 29 11.16 -3.40 -4.11
CA SER A 29 10.94 -2.80 -2.81
C SER A 29 10.98 -1.28 -2.95
N ILE A 30 10.30 -0.57 -2.04
CA ILE A 30 10.30 0.91 -2.06
C ILE A 30 11.75 1.45 -1.95
N LYS A 31 12.62 0.74 -1.23
CA LYS A 31 14.05 1.06 -1.12
C LYS A 31 14.79 0.94 -2.45
N ASP A 32 14.45 -0.05 -3.28
CA ASP A 32 15.06 -0.20 -4.60
C ASP A 32 14.68 0.97 -5.51
N LEU A 33 13.45 1.48 -5.37
CA LEU A 33 12.99 2.67 -6.09
C LEU A 33 13.71 3.94 -5.62
N GLU A 34 13.86 4.12 -4.30
CA GLU A 34 14.64 5.23 -3.75
C GLU A 34 16.08 5.25 -4.28
N ALA A 35 16.74 4.09 -4.26
CA ALA A 35 18.12 3.95 -4.76
C ALA A 35 18.22 4.13 -6.29
N THR A 36 17.27 3.60 -7.06
CA THR A 36 17.29 3.68 -8.52
C THR A 36 17.15 5.11 -9.03
N TYR A 37 16.33 5.91 -8.36
CA TYR A 37 15.97 7.26 -8.82
C TYR A 37 16.60 8.39 -7.99
N ASP A 38 17.50 8.05 -7.06
CA ASP A 38 18.12 9.00 -6.11
C ASP A 38 17.07 9.93 -5.47
N THR A 39 16.02 9.31 -4.92
CA THR A 39 14.84 10.03 -4.40
C THR A 39 14.43 9.49 -3.05
N THR A 40 13.59 10.26 -2.34
CA THR A 40 12.99 9.86 -1.07
C THR A 40 11.50 9.67 -1.26
N ILE A 41 10.97 8.53 -0.84
CA ILE A 41 9.56 8.18 -1.02
C ILE A 41 8.91 8.06 0.36
N GLY A 42 7.78 8.74 0.58
CA GLY A 42 6.91 8.55 1.75
C GLY A 42 5.66 7.77 1.36
N VAL A 43 5.38 6.66 2.03
CA VAL A 43 4.17 5.85 1.82
C VAL A 43 3.49 5.61 3.16
N TYR A 44 2.19 5.90 3.18
CA TYR A 44 1.30 5.51 4.26
C TYR A 44 0.00 4.96 3.65
N GLY A 45 -0.38 3.75 4.05
CA GLY A 45 -1.65 3.15 3.67
C GLY A 45 -2.26 2.44 4.86
N ILE A 46 -3.57 2.59 5.04
CA ILE A 46 -4.33 1.90 6.08
C ILE A 46 -5.55 1.24 5.47
N ASN A 47 -5.73 -0.05 5.73
CA ASN A 47 -6.99 -0.72 5.47
C ASN A 47 -7.98 -0.34 6.59
N THR A 48 -9.01 0.42 6.25
CA THR A 48 -9.98 0.91 7.22
C THR A 48 -10.91 -0.18 7.78
N GLN A 49 -10.95 -1.36 7.15
CA GLN A 49 -11.76 -2.49 7.62
C GLN A 49 -11.10 -3.25 8.78
N ASP A 50 -9.79 -3.50 8.69
CA ASP A 50 -9.06 -4.34 9.65
C ASP A 50 -7.90 -3.62 10.36
N GLY A 51 -7.66 -2.35 10.02
CA GLY A 51 -6.63 -1.51 10.62
C GLY A 51 -5.20 -1.85 10.19
N LYS A 52 -4.99 -2.78 9.24
CA LYS A 52 -3.64 -3.11 8.76
C LYS A 52 -3.02 -1.93 8.04
N GLN A 53 -1.74 -1.71 8.30
CA GLN A 53 -1.00 -0.56 7.81
C GLN A 53 0.20 -0.98 6.97
N ILE A 54 0.55 -0.13 6.01
CA ILE A 54 1.83 -0.11 5.32
C ILE A 54 2.47 1.26 5.54
N GLU A 55 3.70 1.27 6.03
CA GLU A 55 4.44 2.48 6.36
C GLU A 55 5.85 2.42 5.78
N HIS A 56 6.26 3.48 5.10
CA HIS A 56 7.65 3.71 4.69
C HIS A 56 7.90 5.22 4.72
N ARG A 57 8.78 5.70 5.62
CA ARG A 57 9.02 7.13 5.88
C ARG A 57 7.76 7.97 6.11
N ALA A 58 6.70 7.36 6.65
CA ALA A 58 5.38 7.99 6.80
C ALA A 58 5.35 9.24 7.71
N ASN A 59 6.32 9.36 8.63
CA ASN A 59 6.43 10.47 9.57
C ASN A 59 7.40 11.58 9.12
N GLU A 60 8.02 11.43 7.94
CA GLU A 60 8.87 12.47 7.36
C GLU A 60 8.00 13.57 6.71
N ARG A 61 8.56 14.78 6.63
CA ARG A 61 7.86 15.93 6.04
C ARG A 61 8.20 16.04 4.55
N PHE A 62 7.18 15.99 3.70
CA PHE A 62 7.28 16.21 2.26
C PHE A 62 6.60 17.52 1.85
N CYS A 63 7.02 18.12 0.73
CA CYS A 63 6.39 19.33 0.21
C CYS A 63 4.97 19.02 -0.28
N PHE A 64 3.97 19.78 0.19
CA PHE A 64 2.56 19.59 -0.15
C PHE A 64 2.18 19.96 -1.59
N CYS A 65 3.06 20.59 -2.37
CA CYS A 65 2.86 21.00 -3.77
C CYS A 65 1.40 21.34 -4.11
N PHE A 66 0.73 20.53 -4.94
CA PHE A 66 -0.66 20.71 -5.35
C PHE A 66 -1.66 20.00 -4.43
N ASP A 67 -1.22 19.12 -3.52
CA ASP A 67 -2.06 18.36 -2.59
C ASP A 67 -2.74 19.26 -1.55
N LEU A 68 -2.18 20.45 -1.30
CA LEU A 68 -2.81 21.49 -0.47
C LEU A 68 -4.19 21.92 -1.00
N GLN A 69 -4.46 21.79 -2.30
CA GLN A 69 -5.75 22.15 -2.89
C GLN A 69 -6.92 21.35 -2.31
N GLY A 70 -6.68 20.08 -1.96
CA GLY A 70 -7.70 19.24 -1.31
C GLY A 70 -8.08 19.77 0.07
N TYR A 71 -7.07 20.18 0.86
CA TYR A 71 -7.28 20.80 2.16
C TYR A 71 -8.00 22.14 2.07
N CYS A 72 -7.60 23.00 1.13
CA CYS A 72 -8.27 24.29 0.90
C CYS A 72 -9.75 24.10 0.52
N LYS A 73 -10.06 23.08 -0.31
CA LYS A 73 -11.43 22.76 -0.69
C LYS A 73 -12.27 22.29 0.49
N TRP A 74 -11.70 21.45 1.36
CA TRP A 74 -12.36 21.04 2.60
C TRP A 74 -12.70 22.26 3.49
N HIS A 75 -11.73 23.13 3.73
CA HIS A 75 -11.91 24.31 4.57
C HIS A 75 -13.01 25.26 4.06
N ILE A 76 -13.10 25.43 2.73
CA ILE A 76 -14.17 26.22 2.10
C ILE A 76 -15.54 25.58 2.33
N ILE A 77 -15.66 24.26 2.19
CA ILE A 77 -16.91 23.53 2.43
C ILE A 77 -17.34 23.67 3.89
N GLU A 78 -16.42 23.48 4.84
CA GLU A 78 -16.68 23.60 6.27
C GLU A 78 -17.15 25.02 6.63
N SER A 79 -16.44 26.06 6.15
CA SER A 79 -16.81 27.46 6.39
C SER A 79 -18.18 27.82 5.79
N THR A 80 -18.49 27.29 4.61
CA THR A 80 -19.79 27.49 3.95
C THR A 80 -20.91 26.80 4.70
N PHE A 81 -20.67 25.59 5.20
CA PHE A 81 -21.65 24.82 5.97
C PHE A 81 -21.98 25.56 7.27
N THR A 82 -20.98 25.95 8.07
CA THR A 82 -21.16 26.66 9.34
C THR A 82 -21.95 27.97 9.19
N THR A 83 -21.60 28.79 8.20
CA THR A 83 -22.31 30.06 7.93
C THR A 83 -23.80 29.85 7.61
N ARG A 84 -24.15 28.73 6.96
CA ARG A 84 -25.53 28.40 6.57
C ARG A 84 -26.41 27.94 7.74
N PHE A 85 -25.82 27.39 8.81
CA PHE A 85 -26.56 27.03 10.03
C PHE A 85 -26.81 28.25 10.92
N GLU A 86 -25.83 29.15 11.05
CA GLU A 86 -26.00 30.41 11.80
C GLU A 86 -27.09 31.29 11.18
N SER A 87 -27.16 31.36 9.85
CA SER A 87 -28.22 32.09 9.14
C SER A 87 -29.63 31.50 9.32
N LYS A 88 -29.75 30.20 9.62
CA LYS A 88 -31.06 29.53 9.80
C LYS A 88 -31.53 29.50 11.26
N GLY A 89 -30.64 29.66 12.23
CA GLY A 89 -30.97 29.67 13.66
C GLY A 89 -31.43 31.02 14.21
N ASN A 90 -31.43 32.08 13.38
CA ASN A 90 -31.71 33.45 13.79
C ASN A 90 -33.01 34.04 13.20
N ASN A 91 -33.97 33.18 12.82
CA ASN A 91 -35.32 33.54 12.40
C ASN A 91 -36.37 32.89 13.29
#